data_AF-A0A8H6HWS3-F1
#
_entry.id   AF-A0A8H6HWS3-F1
#
_cell.length_a   1.000
_cell.length_b   1.000
_cell.length_c   1.000
_cell.angle_alpha   90.00
_cell.angle_beta   90.00
_cell.angle_gamma   90.00
#
_symmetry.space_group_name_H-M   'P 1'
#
loop_
_entity.id
_entity.type
_entity.pdbx_description
1 polymer ?
#
loop_
_entity_poly.entity_id
_entity_poly.type
_entity_poly.pdbx_seq_one_letter_code
_entity_poly.pdbx_strand_id
1 'polypeptide(L)'
;MVLSHDDYDPFAVFTRAPANETPGERAARESAEAEAKKRSDAIDEELRKEKSRLKKEEKGVVKVLLLGQSESGKSTTLKNFRIKYAHAEWSAELANWRSVIQLNLLRSVITILDALQAEQDGEPTDDVAMSLYTPGPAAQASTSTSQQPEASSSSSTSRGEGSSSRTNSQHKPPPLALPRSRSSSNLQSGSGGASPASASISPAHQLLKLRLAPLRRVETDLKRRLGAGADEEAEDAAVGGGVLGNITNDAAFSAARGGAAGGGQLRRKGTKEFGVRRVKDALEGGGPGDVSGRGERRRGSAEGEDEATEVIASCCEDIVSLWRDEGVRALLRRRRIRLEDSAGFFLDDTHRIAQRTYTPSSDDVVRARLRTLGVQEYRIKLDSQSNKVSTALGNAIMNFGNEWLLYDVGGSRTGRNAWIPFFEGVNAIIFLAPLSTFDERLLEDSRINRLEDSFLLWRTVCSSPLLANASLILFMNKCDLLKRKLKAGVRVARYLPSYGTERGNDAGTVVKYLKDKFKDIQKTASTGGRAAYYYATSVTDTRTTAITLVAVKDIILRDHLKNADFV
;
A
#
# COMPACT_ATOMS: atom_id res chain seq x y z
N MET A 1 43.27 28.13 -50.87
CA MET A 1 42.80 28.92 -49.73
C MET A 1 41.92 28.03 -48.88
N VAL A 2 42.31 27.74 -47.64
CA VAL A 2 41.46 27.04 -46.68
C VAL A 2 40.88 28.11 -45.78
N LEU A 3 39.55 28.27 -45.79
CA LEU A 3 38.86 29.14 -44.85
C LEU A 3 38.80 28.42 -43.49
N SER A 4 39.26 29.08 -42.44
CA SER A 4 39.22 28.58 -41.07
C SER A 4 37.78 28.41 -40.59
N HIS A 5 37.51 27.35 -39.82
CA HIS A 5 36.15 26.98 -39.44
C HIS A 5 35.53 27.87 -38.34
N ASP A 6 36.27 28.86 -37.85
CA ASP A 6 35.94 29.69 -36.68
C ASP A 6 34.97 30.86 -36.98
N ASP A 7 34.78 31.23 -38.25
CA ASP A 7 33.90 32.36 -38.65
C ASP A 7 32.38 32.05 -38.53
N TYR A 8 32.01 30.90 -37.96
CA TYR A 8 30.61 30.44 -37.84
C TYR A 8 30.13 30.21 -36.40
N ASP A 9 30.85 30.67 -35.38
CA ASP A 9 30.30 30.78 -34.02
C ASP A 9 29.61 32.15 -33.81
N PRO A 10 28.26 32.19 -33.71
CA PRO A 10 27.54 33.45 -33.48
C PRO A 10 27.86 34.10 -32.12
N PHE A 11 28.38 33.36 -31.13
CA PHE A 11 28.86 33.96 -29.88
C PHE A 11 30.22 34.63 -30.05
N ALA A 12 31.15 34.03 -30.82
CA ALA A 12 32.43 34.65 -31.15
C ALA A 12 32.26 35.97 -31.91
N VAL A 13 31.27 36.06 -32.80
CA VAL A 13 30.93 37.32 -33.50
C VAL A 13 30.43 38.40 -32.53
N PHE A 14 29.63 38.03 -31.53
CA PHE A 14 29.05 38.96 -30.55
C PHE A 14 30.04 39.41 -29.47
N THR A 15 31.06 38.60 -29.18
CA THR A 15 32.12 38.89 -28.18
C THR A 15 33.39 39.48 -28.79
N ARG A 16 33.43 39.70 -30.11
CA ARG A 16 34.59 40.25 -30.82
C ARG A 16 34.80 41.73 -30.46
N ALA A 17 36.05 42.10 -30.20
CA ALA A 17 36.45 43.50 -29.99
C ALA A 17 36.08 44.38 -31.20
N PRO A 18 35.52 45.60 -31.01
CA PRO A 18 35.18 46.50 -32.10
C PRO A 18 36.41 46.88 -32.94
N ALA A 19 36.27 46.83 -34.27
CA ALA A 19 37.38 47.06 -35.21
C ALA A 19 38.01 48.47 -35.11
N ASN A 20 37.30 49.43 -34.51
CA ASN A 20 37.66 50.85 -34.45
C ASN A 20 37.90 51.35 -33.01
N GLU A 21 38.11 50.47 -32.02
CA GLU A 21 38.29 50.87 -30.61
C GLU A 21 39.55 51.75 -30.42
N THR A 22 39.41 52.87 -29.72
CA THR A 22 40.55 53.68 -29.27
C THR A 22 41.31 52.98 -28.13
N PRO A 23 42.58 53.36 -27.86
CA PRO A 23 43.35 52.78 -26.75
C PRO A 23 42.67 52.93 -25.38
N GLY A 24 41.87 53.99 -25.17
CA GLY A 24 41.09 54.18 -23.94
C GLY A 24 39.87 53.25 -23.85
N GLU A 25 39.17 53.02 -24.96
CA GLU A 25 38.04 52.09 -25.02
C GLU A 25 38.48 50.63 -24.86
N ARG A 26 39.64 50.26 -25.43
CA ARG A 26 40.28 48.96 -25.18
C ARG A 26 40.51 48.73 -23.69
N ALA A 27 41.15 49.67 -23.01
CA ALA A 27 41.44 49.57 -21.58
C ALA A 27 40.16 49.50 -20.73
N ALA A 28 39.12 50.24 -21.11
CA ALA A 28 37.81 50.17 -20.45
C ALA A 28 37.12 48.81 -20.64
N ARG A 29 37.16 48.24 -21.86
CA ARG A 29 36.64 46.91 -22.17
C ARG A 29 37.39 45.82 -21.40
N GLU A 30 38.72 45.83 -21.43
CA GLU A 30 39.56 44.86 -20.70
C GLU A 30 39.36 44.96 -19.18
N SER A 31 39.19 46.17 -18.63
CA SER A 31 38.82 46.37 -17.22
C SER A 31 37.43 45.80 -16.92
N ALA A 32 36.43 46.05 -17.77
CA ALA A 32 35.07 45.53 -17.59
C ALA A 32 35.00 44.00 -17.71
N GLU A 33 35.77 43.40 -18.63
CA GLU A 33 35.94 41.95 -18.77
C GLU A 33 36.65 41.35 -17.54
N ALA A 34 37.70 42.00 -17.03
CA ALA A 34 38.37 41.57 -15.80
C ALA A 34 37.45 41.66 -14.57
N GLU A 35 36.63 42.71 -14.45
CA GLU A 35 35.59 42.84 -13.42
C GLU A 35 34.44 41.85 -13.58
N ALA A 36 34.03 41.55 -14.81
CA ALA A 36 33.02 40.52 -15.09
C ALA A 36 33.54 39.12 -14.73
N LYS A 37 34.79 38.80 -15.11
CA LYS A 37 35.46 37.56 -14.73
C LYS A 37 35.60 37.44 -13.22
N LYS A 38 36.08 38.49 -12.53
CA LYS A 38 36.18 38.51 -11.06
C LYS A 38 34.84 38.32 -10.37
N ARG A 39 33.73 38.82 -10.95
CA ARG A 39 32.36 38.54 -10.47
C ARG A 39 31.95 37.08 -10.72
N SER A 40 32.25 36.52 -11.89
CA SER A 40 31.98 35.10 -12.20
C SER A 40 32.74 34.17 -11.26
N ASP A 41 34.06 34.37 -11.10
CA ASP A 41 34.92 33.56 -10.24
C ASP A 41 34.43 33.57 -8.78
N ALA A 42 33.93 34.72 -8.29
CA ALA A 42 33.34 34.85 -6.95
C ALA A 42 32.01 34.08 -6.80
N ILE A 43 31.13 34.14 -7.82
CA ILE A 43 29.87 33.38 -7.85
C ILE A 43 30.16 31.87 -7.87
N ASP A 44 31.11 31.42 -8.68
CA ASP A 44 31.51 30.01 -8.75
C ASP A 44 32.12 29.52 -7.41
N GLU A 45 32.88 30.36 -6.72
CA GLU A 45 33.40 30.05 -5.37
C GLU A 45 32.26 29.93 -4.34
N GLU A 46 31.27 30.82 -4.38
CA GLU A 46 30.09 30.76 -3.51
C GLU A 46 29.24 29.51 -3.78
N LEU A 47 28.93 29.22 -5.05
CA LEU A 47 28.22 27.99 -5.46
C LEU A 47 28.98 26.72 -5.04
N ARG A 48 30.32 26.72 -5.11
CA ARG A 48 31.15 25.60 -4.66
C ARG A 48 31.10 25.43 -3.13
N LYS A 49 31.13 26.52 -2.37
CA LYS A 49 30.98 26.52 -0.90
C LYS A 49 29.60 26.01 -0.50
N GLU A 50 28.54 26.53 -1.11
CA GLU A 50 27.17 26.08 -0.84
C GLU A 50 26.97 24.61 -1.20
N LYS A 51 27.39 24.17 -2.39
CA LYS A 51 27.31 22.75 -2.80
C LYS A 51 28.06 21.82 -1.84
N SER A 52 29.20 22.26 -1.30
CA SER A 52 29.96 21.48 -0.31
C SER A 52 29.27 21.46 1.05
N ARG A 53 28.64 22.57 1.47
CA ARG A 53 27.82 22.65 2.68
C ARG A 53 26.60 21.73 2.59
N LEU A 54 25.81 21.84 1.52
CA LEU A 54 24.65 20.98 1.26
C LEU A 54 25.04 19.50 1.23
N LYS A 55 26.13 19.13 0.54
CA LYS A 55 26.61 17.74 0.52
C LYS A 55 27.03 17.23 1.91
N LYS A 56 27.55 18.11 2.78
CA LYS A 56 27.91 17.76 4.17
C LYS A 56 26.66 17.59 5.05
N GLU A 57 25.66 18.46 4.87
CA GLU A 57 24.35 18.36 5.52
C GLU A 57 23.63 17.07 5.08
N GLU A 58 23.56 16.79 3.78
CA GLU A 58 22.98 15.56 3.22
C GLU A 58 23.68 14.28 3.69
N LYS A 59 25.02 14.26 3.77
CA LYS A 59 25.76 13.13 4.36
C LYS A 59 25.31 12.85 5.80
N GLY A 60 24.90 13.86 6.56
CA GLY A 60 24.40 13.75 7.93
C GLY A 60 22.98 13.21 8.07
N VAL A 61 22.19 13.17 6.99
CA VAL A 61 20.79 12.70 7.00
C VAL A 61 20.72 11.20 6.72
N VAL A 62 19.98 10.47 7.56
CA VAL A 62 19.74 9.03 7.41
C VAL A 62 18.43 8.82 6.63
N LYS A 63 18.54 8.40 5.37
CA LYS A 63 17.41 8.08 4.48
C LYS A 63 16.96 6.63 4.66
N VAL A 64 15.70 6.43 5.03
CA VAL A 64 15.09 5.10 5.27
C VAL A 64 13.84 4.94 4.40
N LEU A 65 13.77 3.83 3.68
CA LEU A 65 12.67 3.53 2.77
C LEU A 65 11.79 2.40 3.34
N LEU A 66 10.49 2.66 3.54
CA LEU A 66 9.53 1.67 4.02
C LEU A 66 8.88 0.96 2.84
N LEU A 67 9.14 -0.33 2.64
CA LEU A 67 8.64 -1.10 1.49
C LEU A 67 7.72 -2.26 1.90
N GLY A 68 6.94 -2.77 0.95
CA GLY A 68 6.05 -3.92 1.14
C GLY A 68 4.67 -3.71 0.48
N GLN A 69 3.90 -4.80 0.32
CA GLN A 69 2.56 -4.80 -0.27
C GLN A 69 1.57 -3.82 0.42
N SER A 70 0.40 -3.56 -0.19
CA SER A 70 -0.65 -2.80 0.50
C SER A 70 -1.01 -3.47 1.83
N GLU A 71 -1.37 -2.66 2.81
CA GLU A 71 -1.77 -3.09 4.16
C GLU A 71 -0.70 -3.84 4.98
N SER A 72 0.57 -3.84 4.55
CA SER A 72 1.67 -4.52 5.27
C SER A 72 2.06 -3.87 6.61
N GLY A 73 1.61 -2.65 6.90
CA GLY A 73 1.88 -1.90 8.13
C GLY A 73 2.99 -0.84 8.04
N LYS A 74 3.37 -0.40 6.83
CA LYS A 74 4.42 0.62 6.60
C LYS A 74 4.16 1.91 7.39
N SER A 75 3.01 2.56 7.13
CA SER A 75 2.57 3.77 7.82
C SER A 75 2.40 3.56 9.33
N THR A 76 2.04 2.36 9.77
CA THR A 76 2.00 2.02 11.21
C THR A 76 3.39 1.94 11.83
N THR A 77 4.39 1.46 11.09
CA THR A 77 5.79 1.47 11.53
C THR A 77 6.34 2.89 11.58
N LEU A 78 6.02 3.72 10.59
CA LEU A 78 6.31 5.16 10.61
C LEU A 78 5.71 5.84 11.85
N LYS A 79 4.43 5.60 12.16
CA LYS A 79 3.78 6.10 13.39
C LYS A 79 4.55 5.69 14.64
N ASN A 80 5.00 4.44 14.73
CA ASN A 80 5.84 3.98 15.85
C ASN A 80 7.21 4.71 15.91
N PHE A 81 7.88 4.98 14.79
CA PHE A 81 9.08 5.82 14.77
C PHE A 81 8.79 7.22 15.32
N ARG A 82 7.68 7.85 14.90
CA ARG A 82 7.28 9.18 15.37
C ARG A 82 6.93 9.20 16.86
N ILE A 83 6.17 8.22 17.34
CA ILE A 83 5.89 8.00 18.77
C ILE A 83 7.18 7.84 19.58
N LYS A 84 8.20 7.18 19.03
CA LYS A 84 9.43 6.83 19.76
C LYS A 84 10.50 7.93 19.77
N TYR A 85 10.51 8.80 18.76
CA TYR A 85 11.64 9.72 18.51
C TYR A 85 11.25 11.18 18.23
N ALA A 86 9.96 11.51 18.14
CA ALA A 86 9.47 12.87 17.88
C ALA A 86 8.26 13.20 18.77
N HIS A 87 8.43 13.07 20.09
CA HIS A 87 7.33 13.15 21.07
C HIS A 87 6.55 14.48 21.02
N ALA A 88 7.25 15.61 20.86
CA ALA A 88 6.63 16.94 20.84
C ALA A 88 5.75 17.13 19.59
N GLU A 89 6.30 16.84 18.40
CA GLU A 89 5.56 16.92 17.13
C GLU A 89 4.39 15.94 17.09
N TRP A 90 4.56 14.73 17.64
CA TRP A 90 3.50 13.74 17.75
C TRP A 90 2.34 14.21 18.63
N SER A 91 2.65 14.74 19.81
CA SER A 91 1.64 15.20 20.78
C SER A 91 0.80 16.35 20.21
N ALA A 92 1.43 17.25 19.44
CA ALA A 92 0.76 18.36 18.76
C ALA A 92 -0.17 17.92 17.60
N GLU A 93 -0.03 16.68 17.10
CA GLU A 93 -0.85 16.13 16.01
C GLU A 93 -1.96 15.18 16.51
N LEU A 94 -1.90 14.69 17.76
CA LEU A 94 -2.85 13.68 18.28
C LEU A 94 -4.32 14.08 18.11
N ALA A 95 -4.66 15.36 18.38
CA ALA A 95 -6.02 15.86 18.22
C ALA A 95 -6.55 15.70 16.78
N ASN A 96 -5.71 15.94 15.78
CA ASN A 96 -6.06 15.90 14.36
C ASN A 96 -6.40 14.48 13.86
N TRP A 97 -6.10 13.44 14.64
CA TRP A 97 -6.48 12.07 14.31
C TRP A 97 -7.92 11.73 14.73
N ARG A 98 -8.62 12.58 15.49
CA ARG A 98 -10.01 12.34 15.93
C ARG A 98 -10.95 12.08 14.76
N SER A 99 -11.02 13.01 13.81
CA SER A 99 -11.77 12.84 12.55
C SER A 99 -11.42 11.57 11.78
N VAL A 100 -10.15 11.14 11.79
CA VAL A 100 -9.69 9.91 11.10
C VAL A 100 -10.19 8.65 11.80
N ILE A 101 -10.07 8.60 13.13
CA ILE A 101 -10.49 7.46 13.94
C ILE A 101 -12.01 7.32 13.90
N GLN A 102 -12.73 8.44 13.99
CA GLN A 102 -14.18 8.50 13.80
C GLN A 102 -14.59 8.02 12.41
N LEU A 103 -13.91 8.45 11.33
CA LEU A 103 -14.16 7.92 9.99
C LEU A 103 -13.92 6.40 9.90
N ASN A 104 -12.86 5.87 10.53
CA ASN A 104 -12.60 4.43 10.56
C ASN A 104 -13.69 3.64 11.32
N LEU A 105 -14.19 4.18 12.43
CA LEU A 105 -15.35 3.63 13.13
C LEU A 105 -16.58 3.62 12.21
N LEU A 106 -16.88 4.74 11.56
CA LEU A 106 -18.04 4.87 10.66
C LEU A 106 -17.98 3.92 9.46
N ARG A 107 -16.82 3.77 8.80
CA ARG A 107 -16.66 2.77 7.73
C ARG A 107 -16.98 1.36 8.20
N SER A 108 -16.56 1.01 9.42
CA SER A 108 -16.82 -0.32 9.99
C SER A 108 -18.32 -0.52 10.23
N VAL A 109 -19.02 0.50 10.76
CA VAL A 109 -20.49 0.48 10.93
C VAL A 109 -21.21 0.40 9.59
N ILE A 110 -20.82 1.23 8.61
CA ILE A 110 -21.46 1.30 7.29
C ILE A 110 -21.29 -0.01 6.52
N THR A 111 -20.10 -0.63 6.58
CA THR A 111 -19.86 -1.98 6.04
C THR A 111 -20.84 -3.02 6.60
N ILE A 112 -21.19 -2.93 7.89
CA ILE A 112 -22.18 -3.82 8.51
C ILE A 112 -23.60 -3.51 8.00
N LEU A 113 -23.96 -2.23 7.86
CA LEU A 113 -25.25 -1.80 7.34
C LEU A 113 -25.45 -2.21 5.87
N ASP A 114 -24.39 -2.17 5.07
CA ASP A 114 -24.37 -2.63 3.67
C ASP A 114 -24.49 -4.15 3.57
N ALA A 115 -23.79 -4.90 4.43
CA ALA A 115 -23.94 -6.35 4.53
C ALA A 115 -25.38 -6.76 4.89
N LEU A 116 -26.02 -6.03 5.81
CA LEU A 116 -27.43 -6.21 6.16
C LEU A 116 -28.39 -5.80 5.03
N GLN A 117 -28.04 -4.83 4.19
CA GLN A 117 -28.82 -4.47 3.00
C GLN A 117 -28.76 -5.59 1.96
N ALA A 118 -27.55 -6.04 1.60
CA ALA A 118 -27.35 -7.14 0.65
C ALA A 118 -28.09 -8.43 1.06
N GLU A 119 -28.14 -8.75 2.36
CA GLU A 119 -28.90 -9.90 2.86
C GLU A 119 -30.42 -9.69 2.85
N GLN A 120 -30.93 -8.45 2.91
CA GLN A 120 -32.37 -8.15 2.70
C GLN A 120 -32.77 -8.24 1.23
N ASP A 121 -31.89 -7.79 0.33
CA ASP A 121 -32.14 -7.79 -1.11
C ASP A 121 -31.96 -9.18 -1.75
N GLY A 122 -31.49 -10.16 -0.98
CA GLY A 122 -31.26 -11.53 -1.43
C GLY A 122 -29.98 -11.69 -2.27
N GLU A 123 -29.07 -10.72 -2.23
CA GLU A 123 -27.81 -10.73 -2.99
C GLU A 123 -27.00 -11.99 -2.65
N PRO A 124 -26.55 -12.76 -3.66
CA PRO A 124 -25.86 -14.02 -3.43
C PRO A 124 -24.56 -13.80 -2.64
N THR A 125 -24.28 -14.69 -1.69
CA THR A 125 -22.96 -14.78 -1.08
C THR A 125 -21.96 -15.35 -2.09
N ASP A 126 -20.74 -14.81 -2.18
CA ASP A 126 -19.72 -15.16 -3.20
C ASP A 126 -19.45 -16.66 -3.44
N ASP A 127 -19.75 -17.51 -2.45
CA ASP A 127 -19.69 -18.97 -2.60
C ASP A 127 -20.59 -19.53 -3.72
N VAL A 128 -21.70 -18.86 -4.07
CA VAL A 128 -22.60 -19.31 -5.15
C VAL A 128 -21.99 -19.03 -6.53
N ALA A 129 -21.28 -17.90 -6.70
CA ALA A 129 -20.64 -17.54 -7.97
C ALA A 129 -19.49 -18.49 -8.35
N MET A 130 -18.76 -19.02 -7.36
CA MET A 130 -17.68 -19.98 -7.59
C MET A 130 -18.17 -21.41 -7.91
N SER A 131 -19.40 -21.78 -7.58
CA SER A 131 -19.92 -23.14 -7.78
C SER A 131 -20.28 -23.49 -9.22
N LEU A 132 -20.38 -22.50 -10.12
CA LEU A 132 -20.80 -22.70 -11.51
C LEU A 132 -19.63 -22.82 -12.51
N TYR A 133 -18.38 -22.77 -12.05
CA TYR A 133 -17.20 -22.87 -12.90
C TYR A 133 -16.52 -24.24 -12.79
N THR A 134 -17.18 -25.30 -13.29
CA THR A 134 -16.51 -26.57 -13.58
C THR A 134 -15.59 -26.41 -14.80
N PRO A 135 -14.26 -26.56 -14.68
CA PRO A 135 -13.37 -26.50 -15.82
C PRO A 135 -13.54 -27.76 -16.68
N GLY A 136 -13.92 -27.59 -17.95
CA GLY A 136 -13.92 -28.68 -18.93
C GLY A 136 -12.50 -29.21 -19.18
N PRO A 137 -12.33 -30.50 -19.53
CA PRO A 137 -11.01 -31.09 -19.72
C PRO A 137 -10.26 -30.43 -20.89
N ALA A 138 -9.00 -30.09 -20.65
CA ALA A 138 -8.16 -29.38 -21.61
C ALA A 138 -7.91 -30.22 -22.88
N ALA A 139 -8.33 -29.71 -24.03
CA ALA A 139 -7.91 -30.24 -25.33
C ALA A 139 -6.41 -29.94 -25.54
N GLN A 140 -5.66 -30.95 -25.97
CA GLN A 140 -4.21 -30.85 -26.19
C GLN A 140 -3.93 -29.97 -27.42
N ALA A 141 -3.19 -28.87 -27.22
CA ALA A 141 -2.72 -28.03 -28.31
C ALA A 141 -1.37 -28.57 -28.85
N SER A 142 -1.43 -29.33 -29.94
CA SER A 142 -0.23 -29.75 -30.69
C SER A 142 0.23 -28.66 -31.65
N THR A 143 1.46 -28.18 -31.41
CA THR A 143 2.44 -27.58 -32.34
C THR A 143 2.02 -27.16 -33.76
N SER A 144 2.37 -25.91 -34.06
CA SER A 144 2.39 -25.25 -35.37
C SER A 144 3.09 -25.99 -36.52
N THR A 145 2.61 -25.80 -37.75
CA THR A 145 3.43 -25.63 -38.96
C THR A 145 2.71 -24.67 -39.92
N SER A 146 3.50 -23.89 -40.68
CA SER A 146 3.04 -22.79 -41.56
C SER A 146 2.63 -23.27 -42.96
N GLN A 147 1.61 -22.65 -43.55
CA GLN A 147 1.61 -22.06 -44.92
C GLN A 147 0.21 -21.51 -45.31
N GLN A 148 0.20 -20.38 -46.05
CA GLN A 148 -0.97 -19.86 -46.77
C GLN A 148 -0.93 -20.36 -48.24
N PRO A 149 -1.87 -19.90 -49.10
CA PRO A 149 -3.29 -20.23 -49.18
C PRO A 149 -3.55 -21.07 -50.46
N GLU A 150 -4.79 -21.39 -50.81
CA GLU A 150 -5.25 -21.61 -52.21
C GLU A 150 -6.78 -21.84 -52.22
N ALA A 151 -7.41 -21.76 -53.40
CA ALA A 151 -8.85 -21.60 -53.53
C ALA A 151 -9.63 -22.86 -53.98
N SER A 152 -10.91 -22.89 -53.62
CA SER A 152 -12.08 -23.43 -54.36
C SER A 152 -11.98 -24.71 -55.22
N SER A 153 -12.93 -25.63 -54.96
CA SER A 153 -13.97 -26.15 -55.90
C SER A 153 -14.05 -27.67 -56.16
N SER A 154 -15.28 -28.11 -56.50
CA SER A 154 -15.70 -29.42 -57.08
C SER A 154 -15.42 -30.69 -56.26
N SER A 155 -16.43 -31.48 -55.82
CA SER A 155 -17.33 -32.37 -56.60
C SER A 155 -16.56 -33.42 -57.43
N SER A 156 -16.82 -34.73 -57.40
CA SER A 156 -18.12 -35.42 -57.26
C SER A 156 -17.95 -36.95 -57.06
N THR A 157 -19.01 -37.62 -56.60
CA THR A 157 -19.50 -39.00 -56.91
C THR A 157 -18.59 -39.96 -57.74
N SER A 158 -18.47 -41.27 -57.48
CA SER A 158 -19.53 -42.25 -57.18
C SER A 158 -18.97 -43.69 -56.93
N ARG A 159 -19.82 -44.61 -56.39
CA ARG A 159 -19.84 -46.10 -56.58
C ARG A 159 -18.57 -46.89 -56.20
N GLY A 160 -18.60 -48.02 -55.46
CA GLY A 160 -19.48 -49.21 -55.50
C GLY A 160 -18.55 -50.44 -55.67
N GLU A 161 -18.82 -51.71 -55.31
CA GLU A 161 -19.92 -52.47 -54.68
C GLU A 161 -19.33 -53.81 -54.11
N GLY A 162 -20.14 -54.64 -53.44
CA GLY A 162 -19.80 -56.05 -53.06
C GLY A 162 -19.52 -56.26 -51.55
N SER A 163 -20.44 -56.75 -50.71
CA SER A 163 -21.05 -58.11 -50.63
C SER A 163 -20.02 -59.19 -50.20
N SER A 164 -20.21 -60.11 -49.25
CA SER A 164 -21.42 -60.77 -48.67
C SER A 164 -21.09 -61.41 -47.29
N SER A 165 -21.97 -61.94 -46.42
CA SER A 165 -23.37 -61.64 -46.02
C SER A 165 -23.87 -62.63 -44.92
N ARG A 166 -24.69 -62.20 -43.93
CA ARG A 166 -25.47 -63.03 -42.96
C ARG A 166 -24.66 -63.80 -41.88
N THR A 167 -25.11 -64.13 -40.65
CA THR A 167 -26.32 -63.89 -39.80
C THR A 167 -25.84 -63.33 -38.42
N ASN A 168 -26.59 -62.98 -37.36
CA ASN A 168 -27.90 -63.41 -36.84
C ASN A 168 -28.54 -62.33 -35.90
N SER A 169 -29.81 -62.52 -35.55
CA SER A 169 -30.74 -61.78 -34.66
C SER A 169 -30.25 -61.54 -33.21
N GLN A 170 -30.85 -60.70 -32.33
CA GLN A 170 -32.28 -60.33 -32.11
C GLN A 170 -32.56 -58.88 -31.61
N HIS A 171 -33.85 -58.51 -31.66
CA HIS A 171 -34.55 -57.25 -31.28
C HIS A 171 -34.38 -56.84 -29.78
N LYS A 172 -34.50 -55.56 -29.32
CA LYS A 172 -35.54 -54.47 -29.46
C LYS A 172 -36.89 -54.84 -28.77
N PRO A 173 -37.74 -53.94 -28.19
CA PRO A 173 -37.73 -52.45 -28.10
C PRO A 173 -38.19 -51.79 -26.74
N PRO A 174 -38.27 -50.45 -26.65
CA PRO A 174 -39.10 -49.65 -25.70
C PRO A 174 -40.48 -49.26 -26.35
N PRO A 175 -41.32 -48.25 -25.95
CA PRO A 175 -41.28 -47.28 -24.83
C PRO A 175 -42.64 -46.95 -24.09
N LEU A 176 -42.55 -46.07 -23.07
CA LEU A 176 -43.49 -45.04 -22.52
C LEU A 176 -45.03 -45.05 -22.80
N ALA A 177 -45.84 -45.02 -21.73
CA ALA A 177 -47.08 -44.21 -21.59
C ALA A 177 -47.57 -44.09 -20.10
N LEU A 178 -48.31 -43.03 -19.77
CA LEU A 178 -49.01 -42.72 -18.49
C LEU A 178 -50.53 -42.55 -18.77
N PRO A 179 -51.45 -42.24 -17.81
CA PRO A 179 -51.45 -42.29 -16.33
C PRO A 179 -52.70 -43.03 -15.72
N ARG A 180 -52.78 -43.19 -14.37
CA ARG A 180 -53.93 -42.76 -13.49
C ARG A 180 -53.94 -43.36 -12.06
N SER A 181 -54.12 -42.47 -11.08
CA SER A 181 -54.77 -42.62 -9.75
C SER A 181 -54.79 -43.97 -8.99
N ARG A 182 -54.30 -43.95 -7.74
CA ARG A 182 -55.11 -44.28 -6.54
C ARG A 182 -54.45 -43.75 -5.25
N SER A 183 -55.28 -43.35 -4.30
CA SER A 183 -54.92 -42.89 -2.96
C SER A 183 -54.86 -44.06 -1.95
N SER A 184 -54.04 -43.94 -0.91
CA SER A 184 -54.45 -44.09 0.51
C SER A 184 -53.26 -44.03 1.50
N SER A 185 -53.38 -43.12 2.47
CA SER A 185 -52.89 -43.16 3.86
C SER A 185 -51.73 -44.08 4.29
N ASN A 186 -50.74 -43.50 4.95
CA ASN A 186 -50.56 -43.80 6.39
C ASN A 186 -49.89 -42.65 7.18
N LEU A 187 -50.24 -42.55 8.47
CA LEU A 187 -49.76 -41.54 9.43
C LEU A 187 -48.77 -42.17 10.41
N GLN A 188 -47.70 -41.44 10.77
CA GLN A 188 -47.00 -41.39 12.09
C GLN A 188 -45.70 -40.59 11.91
N SER A 189 -45.57 -39.35 12.40
CA SER A 189 -45.31 -38.93 13.79
C SER A 189 -43.91 -39.29 14.30
N GLY A 190 -43.03 -38.29 14.52
CA GLY A 190 -41.77 -38.51 15.24
C GLY A 190 -40.74 -37.38 15.08
N SER A 191 -40.46 -36.67 16.17
CA SER A 191 -39.30 -35.78 16.39
C SER A 191 -38.96 -34.76 15.29
N GLY A 192 -39.45 -33.53 15.43
CA GLY A 192 -38.82 -32.36 14.81
C GLY A 192 -37.45 -32.09 15.43
N GLY A 193 -36.39 -32.61 14.82
CA GLY A 193 -35.03 -32.15 15.10
C GLY A 193 -34.91 -30.69 14.66
N ALA A 194 -34.60 -29.80 15.60
CA ALA A 194 -34.42 -28.39 15.31
C ALA A 194 -33.17 -28.20 14.44
N SER A 195 -33.35 -27.99 13.13
CA SER A 195 -32.34 -27.36 12.29
C SER A 195 -31.95 -26.01 12.92
N PRO A 196 -30.67 -25.63 12.93
CA PRO A 196 -30.27 -24.32 13.43
C PRO A 196 -30.99 -23.26 12.59
N ALA A 197 -31.81 -22.44 13.24
CA ALA A 197 -32.54 -21.39 12.56
C ALA A 197 -31.54 -20.52 11.78
N SER A 198 -31.78 -20.35 10.48
CA SER A 198 -31.12 -19.30 9.72
C SER A 198 -31.40 -18.00 10.45
N ALA A 199 -30.35 -17.30 10.89
CA ALA A 199 -30.48 -16.02 11.56
C ALA A 199 -31.01 -14.99 10.56
N SER A 200 -32.34 -14.93 10.47
CA SER A 200 -33.10 -14.07 9.57
C SER A 200 -33.12 -12.66 10.12
N ILE A 201 -33.20 -11.69 9.21
CA ILE A 201 -33.06 -10.28 9.55
C ILE A 201 -34.35 -9.82 10.24
N SER A 202 -34.30 -9.76 11.57
CA SER A 202 -35.43 -9.31 12.38
C SER A 202 -35.80 -7.84 12.11
N PRO A 203 -37.04 -7.41 12.40
CA PRO A 203 -37.45 -6.01 12.34
C PRO A 203 -36.59 -5.05 13.19
N ALA A 204 -35.92 -5.54 14.24
CA ALA A 204 -35.01 -4.73 15.03
C ALA A 204 -33.81 -4.23 14.21
N HIS A 205 -33.31 -5.02 13.26
CA HIS A 205 -32.25 -4.59 12.34
C HIS A 205 -32.73 -3.48 11.39
N GLN A 206 -33.99 -3.52 10.94
CA GLN A 206 -34.57 -2.44 10.13
C GLN A 206 -34.62 -1.13 10.93
N LEU A 207 -35.02 -1.19 12.19
CA LEU A 207 -35.04 -0.02 13.08
C LEU A 207 -33.63 0.54 13.33
N LEU A 208 -32.64 -0.32 13.58
CA LEU A 208 -31.23 0.09 13.71
C LEU A 208 -30.71 0.74 12.42
N LYS A 209 -31.02 0.18 11.24
CA LYS A 209 -30.64 0.77 9.94
C LYS A 209 -31.23 2.16 9.74
N LEU A 210 -32.47 2.40 10.14
CA LEU A 210 -33.11 3.72 10.07
C LEU A 210 -32.46 4.73 11.04
N ARG A 211 -32.19 4.33 12.29
CA ARG A 211 -31.55 5.19 13.29
C ARG A 211 -30.10 5.55 12.95
N LEU A 212 -29.37 4.61 12.34
CA LEU A 212 -27.97 4.79 11.94
C LEU A 212 -27.80 5.45 10.56
N ALA A 213 -28.89 5.74 9.84
CA ALA A 213 -28.86 6.41 8.53
C ALA A 213 -28.09 7.75 8.50
N PRO A 214 -28.14 8.63 9.54
CA PRO A 214 -27.37 9.88 9.56
C PRO A 214 -25.85 9.68 9.42
N LEU A 215 -25.32 8.52 9.84
CA LEU A 215 -23.90 8.24 9.83
C LEU A 215 -23.29 8.21 8.42
N ARG A 216 -24.07 7.90 7.38
CA ARG A 216 -23.59 7.95 5.98
C ARG A 216 -23.27 9.37 5.53
N ARG A 217 -24.04 10.37 5.99
CA ARG A 217 -23.75 11.78 5.72
C ARG A 217 -22.46 12.19 6.44
N VAL A 218 -22.33 11.85 7.73
CA VAL A 218 -21.12 12.13 8.50
C VAL A 218 -19.88 11.49 7.88
N GLU A 219 -19.97 10.23 7.40
CA GLU A 219 -18.88 9.57 6.68
C GLU A 219 -18.49 10.35 5.41
N THR A 220 -19.48 10.76 4.61
CA THR A 220 -19.27 11.54 3.37
C THR A 220 -18.60 12.89 3.65
N ASP A 221 -19.04 13.59 4.71
CA ASP A 221 -18.49 14.89 5.09
C ASP A 221 -17.08 14.75 5.68
N LEU A 222 -16.79 13.70 6.45
CA LEU A 222 -15.44 13.38 6.91
C LEU A 222 -14.51 12.97 5.75
N LYS A 223 -14.97 12.15 4.79
CA LYS A 223 -14.22 11.83 3.56
C LYS A 223 -13.86 13.10 2.79
N ARG A 224 -14.83 13.98 2.55
CA ARG A 224 -14.63 15.27 1.86
C ARG A 224 -13.58 16.15 2.56
N ARG A 225 -13.60 16.21 3.90
CA ARG A 225 -12.65 17.01 4.70
C ARG A 225 -11.24 16.42 4.73
N LEU A 226 -11.12 15.09 4.76
CA LEU A 226 -9.83 14.39 4.78
C LEU A 226 -9.24 14.18 3.37
N GLY A 227 -10.04 14.33 2.30
CA GLY A 227 -9.59 14.23 0.91
C GLY A 227 -9.20 12.80 0.50
N ALA A 228 -8.58 12.64 -0.66
CA ALA A 228 -8.43 11.34 -1.35
C ALA A 228 -7.70 10.21 -0.58
N GLY A 229 -7.00 10.50 0.52
CA GLY A 229 -6.46 9.47 1.43
C GLY A 229 -7.55 8.80 2.31
N ALA A 230 -8.77 9.33 2.26
CA ALA A 230 -9.96 8.88 2.97
C ALA A 230 -10.91 8.02 2.12
N ASP A 231 -10.53 7.68 0.89
CA ASP A 231 -11.28 6.76 0.03
C ASP A 231 -10.62 5.38 0.04
N GLU A 232 -11.39 4.31 -0.12
CA GLU A 232 -10.90 2.92 -0.04
C GLU A 232 -10.44 2.38 -1.41
N GLU A 233 -9.74 1.24 -1.44
CA GLU A 233 -9.22 0.65 -2.69
C GLU A 233 -10.32 0.11 -3.62
N ALA A 234 -11.55 -0.07 -3.12
CA ALA A 234 -12.67 -0.65 -3.87
C ALA A 234 -13.26 0.26 -4.96
N GLU A 235 -13.27 1.59 -4.75
CA GLU A 235 -13.92 2.53 -5.68
C GLU A 235 -13.08 2.73 -6.98
N ASP A 236 -11.75 2.73 -6.88
CA ASP A 236 -10.86 2.85 -8.05
C ASP A 236 -10.85 1.60 -8.94
N ALA A 237 -11.08 0.41 -8.38
CA ALA A 237 -11.07 -0.85 -9.11
C ALA A 237 -12.18 -0.94 -10.16
N ALA A 238 -13.32 -0.27 -9.95
CA ALA A 238 -14.43 -0.22 -10.88
C ALA A 238 -14.22 0.73 -12.07
N VAL A 239 -13.36 1.75 -11.91
CA VAL A 239 -13.14 2.81 -12.91
C VAL A 239 -11.86 2.58 -13.74
N GLY A 240 -10.90 1.82 -13.21
CA GLY A 240 -9.59 1.54 -13.83
C GLY A 240 -9.56 0.47 -14.94
N GLY A 241 -10.70 0.02 -15.46
CA GLY A 241 -10.81 -1.06 -16.46
C GLY A 241 -10.31 -0.75 -17.88
N GLY A 242 -9.33 0.15 -18.04
CA GLY A 242 -8.87 0.68 -19.33
C GLY A 242 -7.37 0.55 -19.58
N VAL A 243 -7.00 -0.46 -20.39
CA VAL A 243 -5.79 -0.49 -21.26
C VAL A 243 -4.45 -0.03 -20.63
N LEU A 244 -4.09 -0.56 -19.46
CA LEU A 244 -2.68 -0.71 -19.06
C LEU A 244 -2.46 -2.11 -18.48
N GLY A 245 -1.94 -3.01 -19.32
CA GLY A 245 -1.79 -4.43 -18.99
C GLY A 245 -0.77 -4.71 -17.88
N ASN A 246 -0.93 -5.89 -17.26
CA ASN A 246 -0.11 -6.45 -16.16
C ASN A 246 1.37 -6.03 -16.16
N ILE A 247 1.70 -4.93 -15.48
CA ILE A 247 3.09 -4.62 -15.12
C ILE A 247 3.50 -5.65 -14.04
N THR A 248 4.36 -6.60 -14.42
CA THR A 248 4.96 -7.54 -13.48
C THR A 248 5.89 -6.81 -12.53
N ASN A 249 6.16 -7.39 -11.35
CA ASN A 249 7.08 -6.78 -10.38
C ASN A 249 8.45 -6.50 -11.03
N ASP A 250 8.92 -7.40 -11.90
CA ASP A 250 10.17 -7.21 -12.63
C ASP A 250 10.08 -6.14 -13.73
N ALA A 251 8.94 -5.98 -14.43
CA ALA A 251 8.80 -4.92 -15.44
C ALA A 251 8.90 -3.51 -14.84
N ALA A 252 8.31 -3.29 -13.66
CA ALA A 252 8.37 -2.01 -12.95
C ALA A 252 9.83 -1.59 -12.65
N PHE A 253 10.68 -2.52 -12.20
CA PHE A 253 12.07 -2.23 -11.83
C PHE A 253 13.08 -2.42 -12.97
N SER A 254 12.78 -3.25 -13.97
CA SER A 254 13.64 -3.46 -15.15
C SER A 254 13.53 -2.31 -16.16
N ALA A 255 12.45 -1.53 -16.16
CA ALA A 255 12.35 -0.29 -16.93
C ALA A 255 13.44 0.74 -16.58
N ALA A 256 13.96 0.72 -15.34
CA ALA A 256 15.09 1.55 -14.92
C ALA A 256 16.47 1.05 -15.42
N ARG A 257 16.52 -0.09 -16.11
CA ARG A 257 17.76 -0.74 -16.57
C ARG A 257 18.15 -0.36 -18.01
N GLY A 258 17.25 0.30 -18.75
CA GLY A 258 17.51 0.87 -20.08
C GLY A 258 18.02 2.31 -19.95
N GLY A 259 19.30 2.53 -20.22
CA GLY A 259 19.96 3.82 -20.00
C GLY A 259 19.73 4.87 -21.09
N ALA A 260 19.47 6.10 -20.64
CA ALA A 260 19.95 7.37 -21.18
C ALA A 260 20.04 7.56 -22.72
N ALA A 261 18.97 8.10 -23.31
CA ALA A 261 19.06 9.04 -24.44
C ALA A 261 17.85 9.99 -24.41
N GLY A 262 18.03 11.22 -23.91
CA GLY A 262 16.95 12.21 -23.81
C GLY A 262 17.08 13.12 -22.60
N GLY A 263 17.76 14.26 -22.77
CA GLY A 263 17.85 15.32 -21.76
C GLY A 263 16.52 16.07 -21.59
N GLY A 264 15.52 15.42 -20.99
CA GLY A 264 14.24 16.01 -20.62
C GLY A 264 14.16 16.21 -19.12
N GLN A 265 14.32 17.46 -18.65
CA GLN A 265 14.20 17.78 -17.23
C GLN A 265 12.73 17.62 -16.80
N LEU A 266 12.41 16.45 -16.23
CA LEU A 266 11.07 16.12 -15.74
C LEU A 266 10.66 17.09 -14.63
N ARG A 267 9.96 18.16 -15.00
CA ARG A 267 9.33 19.10 -14.06
C ARG A 267 8.46 18.28 -13.12
N ARG A 268 8.81 18.24 -11.82
CA ARG A 268 7.98 17.71 -10.74
C ARG A 268 6.64 18.45 -10.75
N LYS A 269 5.65 17.90 -11.46
CA LYS A 269 4.26 18.35 -11.42
C LYS A 269 3.68 17.85 -10.11
N GLY A 270 3.71 18.71 -9.08
CA GLY A 270 3.30 18.34 -7.73
C GLY A 270 1.90 17.74 -7.70
N THR A 271 1.83 16.44 -7.40
CA THR A 271 0.62 15.79 -6.91
C THR A 271 0.21 16.48 -5.62
N LYS A 272 -1.09 16.76 -5.44
CA LYS A 272 -1.59 17.35 -4.19
C LYS A 272 -1.56 16.27 -3.11
N GLU A 273 -0.47 16.25 -2.36
CA GLU A 273 -0.18 15.26 -1.33
C GLU A 273 -0.91 15.54 -0.02
N PHE A 274 -1.37 14.46 0.62
CA PHE A 274 -2.10 14.49 1.88
C PHE A 274 -1.18 14.12 3.06
N GLY A 275 -1.32 14.84 4.17
CA GLY A 275 -0.72 14.51 5.45
C GLY A 275 -1.43 15.23 6.58
N VAL A 276 -1.45 14.65 7.78
CA VAL A 276 -2.19 15.21 8.94
C VAL A 276 -1.62 16.58 9.38
N ARG A 277 -0.35 16.86 9.08
CA ARG A 277 0.24 18.22 9.16
C ARG A 277 -0.44 19.19 8.22
N ARG A 278 -0.67 18.82 6.95
CA ARG A 278 -1.41 19.66 6.00
C ARG A 278 -2.89 19.81 6.31
N VAL A 279 -3.51 18.90 7.05
CA VAL A 279 -4.86 19.16 7.62
C VAL A 279 -4.78 20.38 8.54
N LYS A 280 -3.78 20.42 9.44
CA LYS A 280 -3.49 21.61 10.27
C LYS A 280 -3.11 22.84 9.43
N ASP A 281 -2.19 22.72 8.46
CA ASP A 281 -1.77 23.85 7.62
C ASP A 281 -2.92 24.42 6.77
N ALA A 282 -3.86 23.57 6.30
CA ALA A 282 -5.07 24.01 5.60
C ALA A 282 -6.13 24.62 6.53
N LEU A 283 -6.12 24.26 7.83
CA LEU A 283 -6.97 24.85 8.87
C LEU A 283 -6.39 26.18 9.40
N GLU A 284 -5.07 26.33 9.46
CA GLU A 284 -4.39 27.47 10.10
C GLU A 284 -3.73 28.47 9.13
N GLY A 285 -3.30 28.03 7.93
CA GLY A 285 -2.37 28.78 7.07
C GLY A 285 -2.90 29.13 5.66
N GLY A 286 -3.52 30.30 5.53
CA GLY A 286 -3.49 31.02 4.26
C GLY A 286 -2.16 31.76 4.12
N GLY A 287 -1.43 31.57 3.02
CA GLY A 287 -0.16 32.26 2.78
C GLY A 287 -0.33 33.78 2.63
N PRO A 288 0.71 34.59 2.90
CA PRO A 288 0.62 36.05 2.87
C PRO A 288 0.47 36.55 1.43
N GLY A 289 -0.72 37.05 1.10
CA GLY A 289 -1.04 37.55 -0.24
C GLY A 289 -2.24 38.48 -0.22
N ASP A 290 -1.94 39.78 -0.32
CA ASP A 290 -2.83 40.91 -0.56
C ASP A 290 -3.80 41.34 0.57
N VAL A 291 -3.88 42.66 0.77
CA VAL A 291 -4.64 43.33 1.85
C VAL A 291 -5.66 44.29 1.24
N SER A 292 -6.81 43.76 0.83
CA SER A 292 -8.07 44.52 0.80
C SER A 292 -9.30 43.60 0.61
N GLY A 293 -10.22 43.62 1.56
CA GLY A 293 -11.45 42.82 1.49
C GLY A 293 -12.19 42.80 2.83
N ARG A 294 -13.49 43.12 2.81
CA ARG A 294 -14.32 43.20 4.03
C ARG A 294 -14.51 41.83 4.67
N GLY A 295 -14.60 41.81 6.00
CA GLY A 295 -14.62 40.57 6.77
C GLY A 295 -15.97 39.84 6.76
N GLU A 296 -15.95 38.60 6.27
CA GLU A 296 -16.80 37.53 6.80
C GLU A 296 -15.91 36.56 7.59
N ARG A 297 -16.32 36.23 8.82
CA ARG A 297 -15.49 35.45 9.74
C ARG A 297 -15.52 33.96 9.39
N ARG A 298 -14.35 33.39 9.14
CA ARG A 298 -14.09 31.94 9.14
C ARG A 298 -14.64 31.31 10.44
N ARG A 299 -15.77 30.61 10.36
CA ARG A 299 -16.41 29.94 11.52
C ARG A 299 -16.67 28.43 11.32
N GLY A 300 -16.93 28.00 10.08
CA GLY A 300 -17.48 26.66 9.80
C GLY A 300 -16.54 25.44 9.87
N SER A 301 -15.24 25.57 10.15
CA SER A 301 -14.33 24.40 10.17
C SER A 301 -14.34 23.62 11.48
N ALA A 302 -14.42 24.30 12.62
CA ALA A 302 -14.59 23.67 13.93
C ALA A 302 -16.02 23.13 14.10
N GLU A 303 -17.02 23.93 13.70
CA GLU A 303 -18.45 23.57 13.81
C GLU A 303 -18.77 22.24 13.12
N GLY A 304 -18.14 21.92 11.98
CA GLY A 304 -18.33 20.64 11.29
C GLY A 304 -17.63 19.42 11.92
N GLU A 305 -16.67 19.58 12.84
CA GLU A 305 -16.08 18.45 13.61
C GLU A 305 -16.87 18.17 14.89
N ASP A 306 -17.40 19.23 15.48
CA ASP A 306 -18.32 19.16 16.59
C ASP A 306 -19.66 18.55 16.13
N GLU A 307 -20.23 18.96 14.98
CA GLU A 307 -21.43 18.34 14.39
C GLU A 307 -21.22 16.85 14.10
N ALA A 308 -20.11 16.49 13.45
CA ALA A 308 -19.77 15.09 13.16
C ALA A 308 -19.66 14.25 14.45
N THR A 309 -19.01 14.78 15.49
CA THR A 309 -18.92 14.08 16.77
C THR A 309 -20.29 13.98 17.46
N GLU A 310 -21.11 15.03 17.43
CA GLU A 310 -22.42 15.05 18.07
C GLU A 310 -23.35 13.98 17.50
N VAL A 311 -23.36 13.82 16.17
CA VAL A 311 -24.12 12.75 15.52
C VAL A 311 -23.58 11.36 15.90
N ILE A 312 -22.25 11.16 15.89
CA ILE A 312 -21.64 9.88 16.32
C ILE A 312 -21.99 9.56 17.78
N ALA A 313 -21.96 10.57 18.66
CA ALA A 313 -22.29 10.44 20.08
C ALA A 313 -23.77 10.05 20.29
N SER A 314 -24.69 10.65 19.53
CA SER A 314 -26.11 10.31 19.61
C SER A 314 -26.42 8.89 19.12
N CYS A 315 -25.65 8.36 18.15
CA CYS A 315 -25.78 7.00 17.64
C CYS A 315 -25.02 5.92 18.46
N CYS A 316 -24.30 6.27 19.53
CA CYS A 316 -23.41 5.37 20.27
C CYS A 316 -24.06 4.01 20.64
N GLU A 317 -25.23 4.04 21.28
CA GLU A 317 -25.89 2.83 21.76
C GLU A 317 -26.49 1.98 20.62
N ASP A 318 -26.95 2.60 19.53
CA ASP A 318 -27.41 1.88 18.34
C ASP A 318 -26.22 1.20 17.62
N ILE A 319 -25.03 1.85 17.57
CA ILE A 319 -23.79 1.26 17.03
C ILE A 319 -23.36 0.04 17.87
N VAL A 320 -23.36 0.18 19.20
CA VAL A 320 -23.00 -0.92 20.12
C VAL A 320 -24.00 -2.06 20.02
N SER A 321 -25.29 -1.76 19.91
CA SER A 321 -26.35 -2.77 19.72
C SER A 321 -26.18 -3.54 18.42
N LEU A 322 -25.93 -2.83 17.30
CA LEU A 322 -25.64 -3.43 16.01
C LEU A 322 -24.40 -4.34 16.07
N TRP A 323 -23.35 -3.92 16.75
CA TRP A 323 -22.09 -4.66 16.82
C TRP A 323 -22.14 -5.89 17.75
N ARG A 324 -22.99 -5.86 18.79
CA ARG A 324 -23.17 -6.98 19.72
C ARG A 324 -24.20 -8.01 19.27
N ASP A 325 -24.98 -7.75 18.22
CA ASP A 325 -25.99 -8.69 17.73
C ASP A 325 -25.38 -9.96 17.11
N GLU A 326 -25.84 -11.13 17.56
CA GLU A 326 -25.34 -12.43 17.10
C GLU A 326 -25.76 -12.78 15.66
N GLY A 327 -26.90 -12.27 15.19
CA GLY A 327 -27.33 -12.38 13.79
C GLY A 327 -26.41 -11.61 12.86
N VAL A 328 -26.05 -10.38 13.22
CA VAL A 328 -25.02 -9.57 12.55
C VAL A 328 -23.66 -10.28 12.57
N ARG A 329 -23.22 -10.77 13.73
CA ARG A 329 -21.96 -11.55 13.88
C ARG A 329 -21.97 -12.82 13.02
N ALA A 330 -23.12 -13.48 12.85
CA ALA A 330 -23.28 -14.64 11.98
C ALA A 330 -23.31 -14.28 10.49
N LEU A 331 -23.94 -13.16 10.13
CA LEU A 331 -23.98 -12.62 8.77
C LEU A 331 -22.59 -12.26 8.25
N LEU A 332 -21.81 -11.51 9.03
CA LEU A 332 -20.44 -11.12 8.66
C LEU A 332 -19.55 -12.36 8.43
N ARG A 333 -19.66 -13.37 9.29
CA ARG A 333 -18.98 -14.67 9.12
C ARG A 333 -19.43 -15.39 7.84
N ARG A 334 -20.73 -15.43 7.55
CA ARG A 334 -21.31 -16.06 6.35
C ARG A 334 -20.85 -15.37 5.07
N ARG A 335 -20.82 -14.03 5.04
CA ARG A 335 -20.32 -13.21 3.92
C ARG A 335 -18.80 -13.05 3.90
N ARG A 336 -18.05 -13.74 4.78
CA ARG A 336 -16.58 -13.65 4.93
C ARG A 336 -16.04 -12.22 5.10
N ILE A 337 -16.84 -11.30 5.62
CA ILE A 337 -16.45 -9.92 5.89
C ILE A 337 -15.60 -9.89 7.16
N ARG A 338 -14.29 -9.67 7.02
CA ARG A 338 -13.32 -9.68 8.13
C ARG A 338 -12.94 -8.26 8.55
N LEU A 339 -13.77 -7.64 9.38
CA LEU A 339 -13.48 -6.35 10.00
C LEU A 339 -12.22 -6.38 10.90
N GLU A 340 -11.79 -7.57 11.34
CA GLU A 340 -10.54 -7.77 12.08
C GLU A 340 -9.26 -7.47 11.27
N ASP A 341 -9.34 -7.50 9.93
CA ASP A 341 -8.21 -7.19 9.04
C ASP A 341 -8.18 -5.69 8.63
N SER A 342 -9.29 -4.95 8.83
CA SER A 342 -9.39 -3.50 8.60
C SER A 342 -9.05 -2.70 9.88
N ALA A 343 -9.32 -1.38 9.89
CA ALA A 343 -8.82 -0.46 10.93
C ALA A 343 -9.13 -0.97 12.35
N GLY A 344 -8.08 -1.26 13.14
CA GLY A 344 -8.06 -2.31 14.15
C GLY A 344 -9.08 -2.21 15.30
N PHE A 345 -10.33 -2.52 15.01
CA PHE A 345 -11.42 -2.85 15.92
C PHE A 345 -11.93 -1.75 16.86
N PHE A 346 -12.04 -0.51 16.35
CA PHE A 346 -12.69 0.60 17.07
C PHE A 346 -14.14 0.33 17.50
N LEU A 347 -14.82 -0.68 16.95
CA LEU A 347 -16.18 -1.08 17.32
C LEU A 347 -16.30 -1.55 18.78
N ASP A 348 -15.31 -2.26 19.32
CA ASP A 348 -15.31 -2.65 20.74
C ASP A 348 -15.10 -1.42 21.67
N ASP A 349 -14.38 -0.41 21.17
CA ASP A 349 -14.10 0.86 21.83
C ASP A 349 -15.18 1.94 21.59
N THR A 350 -16.33 1.60 20.98
CA THR A 350 -17.36 2.59 20.58
C THR A 350 -17.77 3.52 21.72
N HIS A 351 -18.05 2.99 22.92
CA HIS A 351 -18.44 3.80 24.09
C HIS A 351 -17.37 4.83 24.53
N ARG A 352 -16.11 4.70 24.09
CA ARG A 352 -15.00 5.63 24.35
C ARG A 352 -14.80 6.60 23.18
N ILE A 353 -14.87 6.10 21.95
CA ILE A 353 -14.58 6.88 20.72
C ILE A 353 -15.76 7.78 20.33
N ALA A 354 -17.00 7.36 20.63
CA ALA A 354 -18.20 8.14 20.38
C ALA A 354 -18.46 9.24 21.43
N GLN A 355 -17.60 9.40 22.45
CA GLN A 355 -17.80 10.45 23.46
C GLN A 355 -17.52 11.84 22.88
N ARG A 356 -18.34 12.83 23.24
CA ARG A 356 -18.14 14.25 22.86
C ARG A 356 -16.75 14.77 23.27
N THR A 357 -16.28 14.33 24.44
CA THR A 357 -14.98 14.62 25.04
C THR A 357 -13.84 13.70 24.57
N TYR A 358 -14.05 12.84 23.56
CA TYR A 358 -13.06 11.88 23.11
C TYR A 358 -11.76 12.55 22.63
N THR A 359 -10.63 12.12 23.18
CA THR A 359 -9.27 12.49 22.77
C THR A 359 -8.51 11.26 22.30
N PRO A 360 -7.94 11.24 21.07
CA PRO A 360 -7.16 10.11 20.56
C PRO A 360 -5.96 9.73 21.43
N SER A 361 -5.82 8.44 21.73
CA SER A 361 -4.59 7.89 22.29
C SER A 361 -3.58 7.58 21.17
N SER A 362 -2.30 7.45 21.51
CA SER A 362 -1.27 7.03 20.54
C SER A 362 -1.54 5.63 19.96
N ASP A 363 -2.21 4.78 20.75
CA ASP A 363 -2.60 3.42 20.38
C ASP A 363 -3.73 3.43 19.34
N ASP A 364 -4.71 4.34 19.51
CA ASP A 364 -5.75 4.59 18.50
C ASP A 364 -5.13 5.03 17.18
N VAL A 365 -4.20 5.98 17.22
CA VAL A 365 -3.54 6.48 16.00
C VAL A 365 -2.76 5.37 15.30
N VAL A 366 -2.10 4.47 16.03
CA VAL A 366 -1.36 3.33 15.45
C VAL A 366 -2.31 2.36 14.73
N ARG A 367 -3.52 2.14 15.25
CA ARG A 367 -4.56 1.31 14.60
C ARG A 367 -5.34 2.03 13.50
N ALA A 368 -5.42 3.36 13.55
CA ALA A 368 -6.12 4.18 12.57
C ALA A 368 -5.53 4.02 11.16
N ARG A 369 -6.41 3.94 10.17
CA ARG A 369 -6.08 3.60 8.79
C ARG A 369 -6.47 4.72 7.84
N LEU A 370 -5.48 5.20 7.10
CA LEU A 370 -5.65 6.05 5.92
C LEU A 370 -4.90 5.40 4.76
N ARG A 371 -5.37 5.61 3.53
CA ARG A 371 -4.73 5.07 2.33
C ARG A 371 -3.54 5.95 1.98
N THR A 372 -2.31 5.42 2.05
CA THR A 372 -1.12 6.14 1.58
C THR A 372 -1.18 6.26 0.06
N LEU A 373 -1.46 7.47 -0.42
CA LEU A 373 -1.35 7.82 -1.84
C LEU A 373 0.08 8.24 -2.17
N GLY A 374 0.63 7.71 -3.27
CA GLY A 374 1.94 8.09 -3.78
C GLY A 374 3.08 7.74 -2.83
N VAL A 375 4.02 8.68 -2.65
CA VAL A 375 5.14 8.58 -1.71
C VAL A 375 5.08 9.79 -0.79
N GLN A 376 5.25 9.57 0.51
CA GLN A 376 5.24 10.61 1.53
C GLN A 376 6.59 10.66 2.25
N GLU A 377 7.14 11.87 2.38
CA GLU A 377 8.43 12.13 3.03
C GLU A 377 8.20 12.63 4.47
N TYR A 378 8.83 11.96 5.44
CA TYR A 378 8.74 12.30 6.87
C TYR A 378 10.12 12.57 7.45
N ARG A 379 10.40 13.84 7.70
CA ARG A 379 11.61 14.31 8.37
C ARG A 379 11.42 14.23 9.88
N ILE A 380 12.24 13.44 10.55
CA ILE A 380 12.26 13.21 12.00
C ILE A 380 13.60 13.69 12.52
N LYS A 381 13.58 14.66 13.44
CA LYS A 381 14.76 15.02 14.24
C LYS A 381 14.74 14.18 15.50
N LEU A 382 15.76 13.36 15.70
CA LEU A 382 15.87 12.52 16.89
C LEU A 382 16.11 13.39 18.13
N ASP A 383 15.22 13.28 19.12
CA ASP A 383 15.39 13.95 20.42
C ASP A 383 16.77 13.66 21.02
N SER A 384 17.48 14.68 21.54
CA SER A 384 18.88 14.56 21.99
C SER A 384 19.10 13.48 23.06
N GLN A 385 18.09 13.20 23.91
CA GLN A 385 18.15 12.14 24.91
C GLN A 385 18.13 10.71 24.31
N SER A 386 17.59 10.56 23.09
CA SER A 386 17.55 9.28 22.36
C SER A 386 18.89 8.92 21.70
N ASN A 387 19.82 9.89 21.61
CA ASN A 387 21.08 9.75 20.89
C ASN A 387 22.30 9.61 21.82
N LYS A 388 22.21 8.71 22.81
CA LYS A 388 23.32 8.42 23.74
C LYS A 388 24.60 7.91 23.06
N VAL A 389 24.51 7.42 21.82
CA VAL A 389 25.69 7.03 21.00
C VAL A 389 26.63 8.22 20.76
N SER A 390 26.09 9.45 20.69
CA SER A 390 26.84 10.70 20.45
C SER A 390 27.80 11.11 21.58
N THR A 391 27.82 10.40 22.72
CA THR A 391 28.79 10.66 23.80
C THR A 391 30.05 9.81 23.72
N ALA A 392 30.09 8.77 22.88
CA ALA A 392 31.25 7.86 22.75
C ALA A 392 32.22 8.28 21.63
N LEU A 393 31.73 8.89 20.55
CA LEU A 393 32.57 9.61 19.58
C LEU A 393 32.38 11.10 19.82
N GLY A 394 33.48 11.81 20.12
CA GLY A 394 33.45 13.17 20.67
C GLY A 394 32.82 14.25 19.79
N ASN A 395 32.78 15.46 20.35
CA ASN A 395 31.99 16.65 19.95
C ASN A 395 31.87 16.98 18.44
N ALA A 396 32.76 16.49 17.58
CA ALA A 396 32.69 16.67 16.12
C ALA A 396 31.51 15.94 15.45
N ILE A 397 30.95 14.89 16.06
CA ILE A 397 29.88 14.04 15.46
C ILE A 397 28.49 14.38 16.04
N MET A 398 28.35 15.42 16.87
CA MET A 398 27.11 15.71 17.61
C MET A 398 25.83 15.91 16.75
N ASN A 399 25.96 16.18 15.45
CA ASN A 399 24.83 16.37 14.52
C ASN A 399 24.66 15.25 13.48
N PHE A 400 25.58 14.28 13.39
CA PHE A 400 25.57 13.28 12.32
C PHE A 400 24.59 12.14 12.64
N GLY A 401 23.63 11.89 11.75
CA GLY A 401 22.59 10.88 11.97
C GLY A 401 21.50 11.30 12.97
N ASN A 402 21.47 12.57 13.39
CA ASN A 402 20.39 13.13 14.20
C ASN A 402 19.09 13.34 13.40
N GLU A 403 19.19 13.42 12.07
CA GLU A 403 18.07 13.73 11.20
C GLU A 403 17.79 12.56 10.27
N TRP A 404 16.53 12.12 10.29
CA TRP A 404 16.05 10.91 9.64
C TRP A 404 14.98 11.27 8.64
N LEU A 405 15.08 10.70 7.43
CA LEU A 405 14.16 10.94 6.34
C LEU A 405 13.50 9.62 5.97
N LEU A 406 12.27 9.42 6.46
CA LEU A 406 11.50 8.20 6.25
C LEU A 406 10.55 8.39 5.07
N TYR A 407 10.63 7.51 4.09
CA TYR A 407 9.73 7.46 2.94
C TYR A 407 8.66 6.38 3.15
N ASP A 408 7.39 6.77 3.31
CA ASP A 408 6.24 5.85 3.30
C ASP A 408 5.63 5.84 1.90
N VAL A 409 5.64 4.68 1.25
CA VAL A 409 5.18 4.52 -0.14
C VAL A 409 3.85 3.75 -0.20
N GLY A 410 3.00 4.07 -1.17
CA GLY A 410 1.81 3.29 -1.50
C GLY A 410 2.17 1.84 -1.85
N GLY A 411 1.49 0.86 -1.24
CA GLY A 411 1.86 -0.56 -1.34
C GLY A 411 1.21 -1.35 -2.50
N SER A 412 0.22 -0.76 -3.17
CA SER A 412 -0.49 -1.40 -4.30
C SER A 412 0.47 -1.69 -5.46
N ARG A 413 0.17 -2.74 -6.23
CA ARG A 413 1.00 -3.19 -7.36
C ARG A 413 1.15 -2.14 -8.46
N THR A 414 0.11 -1.37 -8.75
CA THR A 414 0.10 -0.35 -9.80
C THR A 414 0.96 0.87 -9.48
N GLY A 415 1.17 1.17 -8.19
CA GLY A 415 1.95 2.33 -7.72
C GLY A 415 3.45 2.08 -7.50
N ARG A 416 3.97 0.86 -7.74
CA ARG A 416 5.36 0.49 -7.38
C ARG A 416 6.43 1.19 -8.20
N ASN A 417 6.09 1.63 -9.42
CA ASN A 417 6.96 2.44 -10.28
C ASN A 417 7.31 3.81 -9.63
N ALA A 418 6.41 4.39 -8.84
CA ALA A 418 6.61 5.67 -8.16
C ALA A 418 7.69 5.61 -7.05
N TRP A 419 8.15 4.42 -6.66
CA TRP A 419 9.17 4.25 -5.63
C TRP A 419 10.59 4.54 -6.14
N ILE A 420 10.85 4.32 -7.43
CA ILE A 420 12.19 4.33 -8.04
C ILE A 420 12.93 5.67 -7.85
N PRO A 421 12.30 6.86 -7.98
CA PRO A 421 12.96 8.15 -7.74
C PRO A 421 13.46 8.35 -6.31
N PHE A 422 13.04 7.49 -5.35
CA PHE A 422 13.42 7.56 -3.94
C PHE A 422 14.43 6.47 -3.56
N PHE A 423 15.00 5.72 -4.52
CA PHE A 423 15.99 4.68 -4.26
C PHE A 423 17.42 5.23 -4.13
N GLU A 424 17.70 6.40 -4.70
CA GLU A 424 19.04 6.98 -4.71
C GLU A 424 19.48 7.46 -3.31
N GLY A 425 20.64 6.98 -2.86
CA GLY A 425 21.23 7.38 -1.57
C GLY A 425 20.47 6.88 -0.33
N VAL A 426 19.58 5.88 -0.48
CA VAL A 426 18.91 5.24 0.66
C VAL A 426 19.93 4.49 1.52
N ASN A 427 19.95 4.77 2.83
CA ASN A 427 20.87 4.12 3.77
C ASN A 427 20.30 2.79 4.28
N ALA A 428 18.97 2.68 4.44
CA ALA A 428 18.33 1.45 4.89
C ALA A 428 16.93 1.24 4.31
N ILE A 429 16.55 -0.03 4.15
CA ILE A 429 15.21 -0.45 3.74
C ILE A 429 14.58 -1.24 4.89
N ILE A 430 13.39 -0.82 5.31
CA ILE A 430 12.54 -1.61 6.20
C ILE A 430 11.42 -2.21 5.34
N PHE A 431 11.54 -3.49 5.03
CA PHE A 431 10.56 -4.25 4.26
C PHE A 431 9.54 -4.90 5.18
N LEU A 432 8.26 -4.71 4.91
CA LEU A 432 7.16 -5.25 5.70
C LEU A 432 6.41 -6.35 4.93
N ALA A 433 6.49 -7.57 5.47
CA ALA A 433 5.76 -8.74 4.99
C ALA A 433 4.69 -9.15 6.02
N PRO A 434 3.39 -8.99 5.75
CA PRO A 434 2.34 -9.40 6.69
C PRO A 434 2.16 -10.92 6.62
N LEU A 435 2.58 -11.64 7.66
CA LEU A 435 2.54 -13.11 7.65
C LEU A 435 1.12 -13.68 7.75
N SER A 436 0.16 -12.90 8.26
CA SER A 436 -1.23 -13.32 8.42
C SER A 436 -1.98 -13.49 7.09
N THR A 437 -1.46 -12.98 5.97
CA THR A 437 -2.16 -12.98 4.67
C THR A 437 -1.83 -14.23 3.83
N PHE A 438 -1.47 -15.33 4.49
CA PHE A 438 -1.12 -16.60 3.83
C PHE A 438 -2.33 -17.28 3.17
N ASP A 439 -3.53 -17.02 3.66
CA ASP A 439 -4.83 -17.51 3.18
C ASP A 439 -5.54 -16.52 2.23
N GLU A 440 -4.88 -15.42 1.86
CA GLU A 440 -5.50 -14.29 1.14
C GLU A 440 -5.03 -14.16 -0.31
N ARG A 441 -5.89 -13.56 -1.15
CA ARG A 441 -5.57 -13.13 -2.52
C ARG A 441 -5.42 -11.61 -2.58
N LEU A 442 -4.70 -11.10 -3.57
CA LEU A 442 -4.64 -9.65 -3.81
C LEU A 442 -5.99 -9.14 -4.32
N LEU A 443 -6.28 -7.87 -4.03
CA LEU A 443 -7.44 -7.17 -4.59
C LEU A 443 -7.21 -6.89 -6.08
N GLU A 444 -5.97 -6.55 -6.47
CA GLU A 444 -5.62 -6.22 -7.86
C GLU A 444 -5.45 -7.44 -8.76
N ASP A 445 -5.21 -8.63 -8.21
CA ASP A 445 -5.15 -9.90 -8.95
C ASP A 445 -5.53 -11.08 -8.05
N SER A 446 -6.78 -11.53 -8.16
CA SER A 446 -7.35 -12.61 -7.34
C SER A 446 -6.68 -13.98 -7.52
N ARG A 447 -5.84 -14.15 -8.56
CA ARG A 447 -5.07 -15.37 -8.80
C ARG A 447 -3.83 -15.45 -7.89
N ILE A 448 -3.30 -14.31 -7.47
CA ILE A 448 -2.04 -14.20 -6.73
C ILE A 448 -2.31 -14.22 -5.22
N ASN A 449 -1.61 -15.10 -4.49
CA ASN A 449 -1.61 -15.08 -3.03
C ASN A 449 -0.84 -13.86 -2.50
N ARG A 450 -1.36 -13.18 -1.47
CA ARG A 450 -0.71 -11.96 -0.94
C ARG A 450 0.69 -12.24 -0.38
N LEU A 451 0.84 -13.31 0.39
CA LEU A 451 2.14 -13.70 0.93
C LEU A 451 3.14 -14.09 -0.18
N GLU A 452 2.66 -14.63 -1.30
CA GLU A 452 3.51 -14.89 -2.48
C GLU A 452 3.92 -13.59 -3.21
N ASP A 453 3.04 -12.59 -3.34
CA ASP A 453 3.46 -11.26 -3.82
C ASP A 453 4.50 -10.61 -2.90
N SER A 454 4.40 -10.80 -1.57
CA SER A 454 5.44 -10.38 -0.63
C SER A 454 6.79 -11.07 -0.87
N PHE A 455 6.83 -12.36 -1.23
CA PHE A 455 8.08 -13.05 -1.61
C PHE A 455 8.65 -12.52 -2.93
N LEU A 456 7.81 -12.34 -3.95
CA LEU A 456 8.22 -11.80 -5.24
C LEU A 456 8.78 -10.39 -5.11
N LEU A 457 8.07 -9.52 -4.36
CA LEU A 457 8.52 -8.14 -4.12
C LEU A 457 9.83 -8.10 -3.34
N TRP A 458 10.00 -8.97 -2.32
CA TRP A 458 11.27 -9.08 -1.59
C TRP A 458 12.43 -9.50 -2.48
N ARG A 459 12.20 -10.46 -3.41
CA ARG A 459 13.20 -10.85 -4.42
C ARG A 459 13.63 -9.65 -5.26
N THR A 460 12.67 -8.89 -5.80
CA THR A 460 12.99 -7.73 -6.65
C THR A 460 13.70 -6.62 -5.88
N VAL A 461 13.37 -6.38 -4.60
CA VAL A 461 14.11 -5.46 -3.71
C VAL A 461 15.55 -5.94 -3.48
N CYS A 462 15.75 -7.24 -3.22
CA CYS A 462 17.07 -7.82 -2.99
C CYS A 462 17.98 -7.80 -4.23
N SER A 463 17.41 -7.90 -5.43
CA SER A 463 18.14 -7.87 -6.72
C SER A 463 18.30 -6.48 -7.33
N SER A 464 17.73 -5.42 -6.74
CA SER A 464 17.79 -4.06 -7.30
C SER A 464 19.20 -3.45 -7.16
N PRO A 465 19.89 -3.09 -8.27
CA PRO A 465 21.22 -2.48 -8.21
C PRO A 465 21.22 -1.12 -7.51
N LEU A 466 20.15 -0.32 -7.70
CA LEU A 466 19.97 0.99 -7.07
C LEU A 466 19.92 0.90 -5.54
N LEU A 467 19.51 -0.26 -5.02
CA LEU A 467 19.36 -0.51 -3.59
C LEU A 467 20.52 -1.33 -3.00
N ALA A 468 21.57 -1.66 -3.78
CA ALA A 468 22.61 -2.60 -3.36
C ALA A 468 23.31 -2.23 -2.05
N ASN A 469 23.55 -0.92 -1.83
CA ASN A 469 24.33 -0.41 -0.71
C ASN A 469 23.53 -0.15 0.59
N ALA A 470 22.19 -0.23 0.56
CA ALA A 470 21.36 0.01 1.74
C ALA A 470 21.41 -1.18 2.73
N SER A 471 21.22 -0.96 4.03
CA SER A 471 21.02 -2.08 4.98
C SER A 471 19.62 -2.69 4.81
N LEU A 472 19.52 -4.02 4.80
CA LEU A 472 18.25 -4.75 4.66
C LEU A 472 17.65 -5.13 6.02
N ILE A 473 16.43 -4.67 6.29
CA ILE A 473 15.68 -4.99 7.50
C ILE A 473 14.31 -5.50 7.09
N LEU A 474 13.95 -6.71 7.53
CA LEU A 474 12.66 -7.34 7.22
C LEU A 474 11.83 -7.51 8.49
N PHE A 475 10.65 -6.89 8.49
CA PHE A 475 9.62 -7.03 9.51
C PHE A 475 8.56 -8.02 9.01
N MET A 476 8.59 -9.20 9.62
CA MET A 476 7.55 -10.21 9.49
C MET A 476 6.37 -9.81 10.38
N ASN A 477 5.47 -9.02 9.83
CA ASN A 477 4.44 -8.30 10.58
C ASN A 477 3.13 -9.11 10.71
N LYS A 478 2.18 -8.61 11.51
CA LYS A 478 0.87 -9.22 11.80
C LYS A 478 0.99 -10.61 12.45
N CYS A 479 2.03 -10.84 13.25
CA CYS A 479 2.26 -12.10 13.96
C CYS A 479 1.14 -12.45 14.97
N ASP A 480 0.44 -11.44 15.47
CA ASP A 480 -0.76 -11.54 16.31
C ASP A 480 -1.96 -12.10 15.54
N LEU A 481 -2.27 -11.56 14.36
CA LEU A 481 -3.32 -12.08 13.48
C LEU A 481 -2.98 -13.49 12.99
N LEU A 482 -1.71 -13.76 12.66
CA LEU A 482 -1.23 -15.11 12.34
C LEU A 482 -1.53 -16.09 13.50
N LYS A 483 -1.15 -15.75 14.74
CA LYS A 483 -1.45 -16.55 15.93
C LYS A 483 -2.96 -16.80 16.08
N ARG A 484 -3.81 -15.80 15.81
CA ARG A 484 -5.28 -15.92 15.88
C ARG A 484 -5.82 -16.88 14.81
N LYS A 485 -5.43 -16.72 13.54
CA LYS A 485 -5.85 -17.60 12.42
C LYS A 485 -5.43 -19.06 12.64
N LEU A 486 -4.21 -19.30 13.14
CA LEU A 486 -3.73 -20.65 13.43
C LEU A 486 -4.51 -21.31 14.60
N LYS A 487 -4.81 -20.54 15.67
CA LYS A 487 -5.66 -21.00 16.77
C LYS A 487 -7.11 -21.29 16.35
N ALA A 488 -7.63 -20.55 15.37
CA ALA A 488 -8.93 -20.80 14.76
C ALA A 488 -8.94 -22.04 13.81
N GLY A 489 -7.84 -22.78 13.71
CA GLY A 489 -7.75 -24.01 12.93
C GLY A 489 -7.36 -23.82 11.46
N VAL A 490 -7.09 -22.60 11.00
CA VAL A 490 -6.66 -22.35 9.62
C VAL A 490 -5.29 -22.99 9.37
N ARG A 491 -5.20 -23.89 8.38
CA ARG A 491 -4.01 -24.70 8.09
C ARG A 491 -3.14 -24.05 7.00
N VAL A 492 -1.89 -23.69 7.31
CA VAL A 492 -0.96 -23.06 6.35
C VAL A 492 -0.69 -23.95 5.14
N ALA A 493 -0.54 -25.25 5.36
CA ALA A 493 -0.30 -26.26 4.32
C ALA A 493 -1.37 -26.27 3.21
N ARG A 494 -2.60 -25.81 3.49
CA ARG A 494 -3.68 -25.70 2.48
C ARG A 494 -3.42 -24.61 1.44
N TYR A 495 -2.70 -23.56 1.83
CA TYR A 495 -2.49 -22.35 1.01
C TYR A 495 -1.06 -22.22 0.49
N LEU A 496 -0.08 -22.75 1.24
CA LEU A 496 1.33 -22.83 0.83
C LEU A 496 1.75 -24.30 0.70
N PRO A 497 1.68 -24.92 -0.51
CA PRO A 497 2.14 -26.29 -0.73
C PRO A 497 3.60 -26.51 -0.33
N SER A 498 4.45 -25.49 -0.53
CA SER A 498 5.88 -25.50 -0.14
C SER A 498 6.11 -25.59 1.38
N TYR A 499 5.07 -25.40 2.21
CA TYR A 499 5.13 -25.62 3.66
C TYR A 499 5.11 -27.11 4.02
N GLY A 500 4.53 -27.97 3.18
CA GLY A 500 4.31 -29.39 3.45
C GLY A 500 3.26 -29.64 4.55
N THR A 501 2.80 -30.88 4.65
CA THR A 501 1.81 -31.33 5.65
C THR A 501 2.44 -31.80 6.96
N GLU A 502 3.73 -32.12 6.96
CA GLU A 502 4.49 -32.69 8.08
C GLU A 502 4.83 -31.65 9.17
N ARG A 503 4.83 -30.36 8.84
CA ARG A 503 5.21 -29.28 9.77
C ARG A 503 4.04 -28.89 10.69
N GLY A 504 4.35 -28.63 11.97
CA GLY A 504 3.38 -28.22 12.98
C GLY A 504 2.73 -26.86 12.67
N ASN A 505 1.41 -26.77 12.75
CA ASN A 505 0.63 -25.57 12.39
C ASN A 505 0.60 -24.49 13.50
N ASP A 506 1.71 -24.35 14.25
CA ASP A 506 1.86 -23.35 15.30
C ASP A 506 2.61 -22.09 14.80
N ALA A 507 2.42 -20.98 15.50
CA ALA A 507 3.00 -19.71 15.07
C ALA A 507 4.54 -19.67 15.09
N GLY A 508 5.20 -20.44 15.97
CA GLY A 508 6.65 -20.50 16.03
C GLY A 508 7.24 -21.22 14.81
N THR A 509 6.72 -22.41 14.50
CA THR A 509 7.12 -23.20 13.33
C THR A 509 6.82 -22.47 12.02
N VAL A 510 5.65 -21.83 11.90
CA VAL A 510 5.28 -21.05 10.71
C VAL A 510 6.18 -19.82 10.55
N VAL A 511 6.39 -19.00 11.59
CA VAL A 511 7.29 -17.84 11.52
C VAL A 511 8.72 -18.24 11.18
N LYS A 512 9.23 -19.35 11.75
CA LYS A 512 10.56 -19.89 11.43
C LYS A 512 10.68 -20.26 9.95
N TYR A 513 9.74 -21.05 9.43
CA TYR A 513 9.72 -21.42 8.01
C TYR A 513 9.68 -20.19 7.09
N LEU A 514 8.83 -19.21 7.39
CA LEU A 514 8.69 -18.01 6.55
C LEU A 514 9.96 -17.15 6.60
N LYS A 515 10.59 -17.03 7.78
CA LYS A 515 11.91 -16.40 7.95
C LYS A 515 12.98 -17.07 7.09
N ASP A 516 13.05 -18.40 7.11
CA ASP A 516 14.02 -19.16 6.34
C ASP A 516 13.77 -19.00 4.83
N LYS A 517 12.51 -19.05 4.35
CA LYS A 517 12.15 -18.74 2.94
C LYS A 517 12.56 -17.32 2.52
N PHE A 518 12.32 -16.30 3.35
CA PHE A 518 12.80 -14.93 3.07
C PHE A 518 14.34 -14.81 3.05
N LYS A 519 15.03 -15.59 3.89
CA LYS A 519 16.49 -15.64 3.95
C LYS A 519 17.10 -16.31 2.72
N ASP A 520 16.52 -17.38 2.24
CA ASP A 520 17.01 -18.09 1.05
C ASP A 520 16.73 -17.31 -0.24
N ILE A 521 15.58 -16.61 -0.33
CA ILE A 521 15.35 -15.62 -1.39
C ILE A 521 16.44 -14.54 -1.35
N GLN A 522 16.73 -13.97 -0.17
CA GLN A 522 17.72 -12.90 -0.04
C GLN A 522 19.12 -13.34 -0.48
N LYS A 523 19.61 -14.49 0.00
CA LYS A 523 20.91 -15.06 -0.41
C LYS A 523 21.01 -15.30 -1.93
N THR A 524 19.92 -15.74 -2.55
CA THR A 524 19.89 -16.06 -3.99
C THR A 524 19.75 -14.82 -4.86
N ALA A 525 19.08 -13.78 -4.34
CA ALA A 525 18.71 -12.58 -5.08
C ALA A 525 19.71 -11.41 -4.90
N SER A 526 20.39 -11.32 -3.76
CA SER A 526 21.37 -10.26 -3.47
C SER A 526 22.75 -10.56 -4.05
N THR A 527 23.32 -9.57 -4.74
CA THR A 527 24.73 -9.55 -5.10
C THR A 527 25.61 -9.24 -3.86
N GLY A 528 26.83 -9.79 -3.82
CA GLY A 528 27.87 -9.38 -2.87
C GLY A 528 27.70 -9.80 -1.40
N GLY A 529 26.85 -10.77 -1.07
CA GLY A 529 26.78 -11.32 0.30
C GLY A 529 26.18 -10.39 1.36
N ARG A 530 25.43 -9.38 0.94
CA ARG A 530 24.72 -8.39 1.77
C ARG A 530 23.96 -9.04 2.93
N ALA A 531 24.18 -8.56 4.15
CA ALA A 531 23.46 -9.03 5.34
C ALA A 531 22.04 -8.46 5.42
N ALA A 532 21.12 -9.23 6.00
CA ALA A 532 19.75 -8.82 6.27
C ALA A 532 19.31 -9.20 7.70
N TYR A 533 18.55 -8.32 8.34
CA TYR A 533 18.05 -8.49 9.71
C TYR A 533 16.55 -8.84 9.69
N TYR A 534 16.12 -9.81 10.51
CA TYR A 534 14.78 -10.39 10.43
C TYR A 534 14.07 -10.35 11.79
N TYR A 535 12.99 -9.57 11.88
CA TYR A 535 12.21 -9.36 13.09
C TYR A 535 10.79 -9.90 12.92
N ALA A 536 10.32 -10.70 13.87
CA ALA A 536 8.90 -11.04 14.00
C ALA A 536 8.21 -9.90 14.75
N THR A 537 7.21 -9.28 14.13
CA THR A 537 6.60 -8.04 14.63
C THR A 537 5.08 -8.11 14.63
N SER A 538 4.51 -7.32 15.52
CA SER A 538 3.12 -6.85 15.48
C SER A 538 3.21 -5.36 15.72
N VAL A 539 3.23 -4.56 14.65
CA VAL A 539 3.48 -3.10 14.72
C VAL A 539 2.37 -2.32 15.45
N THR A 540 1.27 -3.00 15.79
CA THR A 540 0.21 -2.54 16.70
C THR A 540 0.61 -2.62 18.18
N ASP A 541 1.55 -3.50 18.56
CA ASP A 541 2.18 -3.51 19.89
C ASP A 541 3.30 -2.45 19.91
N THR A 542 2.93 -1.25 20.36
CA THR A 542 3.84 -0.11 20.47
C THR A 542 5.02 -0.36 21.41
N ARG A 543 4.88 -1.21 22.44
CA ARG A 543 5.93 -1.48 23.42
C ARG A 543 7.01 -2.39 22.83
N THR A 544 6.63 -3.52 22.24
CA THR A 544 7.57 -4.45 21.60
C THR A 544 8.17 -3.83 20.33
N THR A 545 7.37 -3.04 19.60
CA THR A 545 7.87 -2.29 18.44
C THR A 545 8.89 -1.23 18.84
N ALA A 546 8.66 -0.47 19.92
CA ALA A 546 9.65 0.50 20.41
C ALA A 546 11.01 -0.12 20.76
N ILE A 547 11.05 -1.33 21.32
CA ILE A 547 12.30 -2.07 21.58
C ILE A 547 12.98 -2.45 20.25
N THR A 548 12.19 -2.98 19.30
CA THR A 548 12.67 -3.35 17.96
C THR A 548 13.25 -2.14 17.22
N LEU A 549 12.60 -0.97 17.33
CA LEU A 549 13.04 0.28 16.69
C LEU A 549 14.34 0.84 17.28
N VAL A 550 14.70 0.52 18.52
CA VAL A 550 16.03 0.87 19.07
C VAL A 550 17.11 0.03 18.39
N ALA A 551 16.93 -1.29 18.33
CA ALA A 551 17.88 -2.19 17.65
C ALA A 551 18.04 -1.84 16.15
N VAL A 552 16.93 -1.53 15.47
CA VAL A 552 16.93 -1.05 14.08
C VAL A 552 17.68 0.27 13.95
N LYS A 553 17.45 1.25 14.84
CA LYS A 553 18.16 2.53 14.82
C LYS A 553 19.67 2.33 14.93
N ASP A 554 20.10 1.51 15.88
CA ASP A 554 21.53 1.28 16.17
C ASP A 554 22.24 0.52 15.03
N ILE A 555 21.54 -0.37 14.31
CA ILE A 555 22.04 -1.01 13.08
C ILE A 555 22.26 0.03 11.99
N ILE A 556 21.24 0.84 11.69
CA ILE A 556 21.28 1.82 10.60
C ILE A 556 22.35 2.88 10.87
N LEU A 557 22.44 3.41 12.09
CA LEU A 557 23.48 4.38 12.47
C LEU A 557 24.89 3.78 12.34
N ARG A 558 25.08 2.53 12.76
CA ARG A 558 26.38 1.87 12.68
C ARG A 558 26.84 1.67 11.24
N ASP A 559 25.94 1.24 10.34
CA ASP A 559 26.27 1.04 8.94
C ASP A 559 26.43 2.40 8.21
N HIS A 560 25.61 3.41 8.55
CA HIS A 560 25.76 4.78 8.03
C HIS A 560 27.09 5.42 8.42
N LEU A 561 27.54 5.25 9.68
CA LEU A 561 28.83 5.75 10.15
C LEU A 561 30.03 5.10 9.43
N LYS A 562 29.99 3.78 9.17
CA LYS A 562 31.03 3.11 8.36
C LYS A 562 31.10 3.65 6.94
N ASN A 563 29.94 3.89 6.32
CA ASN A 563 29.83 4.36 4.94
C ASN A 563 30.13 5.86 4.77
N ALA A 564 30.42 6.58 5.86
CA ALA A 564 30.58 8.04 5.87
C ALA A 564 32.05 8.52 5.91
N ASP A 565 33.02 7.60 5.83
CA ASP A 565 34.46 7.87 5.86
C ASP A 565 34.98 8.42 7.22
N PHE A 566 34.43 7.94 8.34
CA PHE A 566 34.87 8.30 9.71
C PHE A 566 35.65 7.20 10.45
N VAL A 567 35.94 6.06 9.79
CA VAL A 567 36.74 4.93 10.28
C VAL A 567 37.59 4.39 9.14
#